data_AF-A0A1W1YPT7-F1
#
_entry.id   AF-A0A1W1YPT7-F1
#
_cell.length_a   1.000
_cell.length_b   1.000
_cell.length_c   1.000
_cell.angle_alpha   90.00
_cell.angle_beta   90.00
_cell.angle_gamma   90.00
#
_symmetry.space_group_name_H-M   'P 1'
#
loop_
_entity.id
_entity.type
_entity.pdbx_description
1 polymer ?
#
loop_
_entity_poly.entity_id
_entity_poly.type
_entity_poly.pdbx_seq_one_letter_code
_entity_poly.pdbx_strand_id
1 'polypeptide(L)'
;MLMTDDEIRTSIRQAKYPKLQRKILADLNVCDVSEIDRIVGAIKNPEKPKAKTVPNLLDKSRAMILYEQGLSDYAMAEELKVSRSSVLHWRNRNGLIPNCKKGGKTP
;
A
#
# COMPACT_ATOMS: atom_id res chain seq x y z
N MET A 1 -5.12 -16.38 -34.76
CA MET A 1 -6.01 -17.14 -33.85
C MET A 1 -5.38 -17.05 -32.47
N LEU A 2 -6.05 -16.38 -31.54
CA LEU A 2 -5.66 -16.32 -30.13
C LEU A 2 -6.31 -17.52 -29.42
N MET A 3 -5.63 -18.14 -28.46
CA MET A 3 -6.15 -19.34 -27.77
C MET A 3 -7.46 -19.02 -27.06
N THR A 4 -8.39 -19.96 -27.04
CA THR A 4 -9.64 -19.81 -26.29
C THR A 4 -9.39 -19.93 -24.78
N ASP A 5 -10.29 -19.37 -23.97
CA ASP A 5 -10.20 -19.40 -22.51
C ASP A 5 -10.05 -20.83 -21.95
N ASP A 6 -10.72 -21.82 -22.54
CA ASP A 6 -10.65 -23.22 -22.09
C ASP A 6 -9.34 -23.91 -22.46
N GLU A 7 -8.72 -23.50 -23.58
CA GLU A 7 -7.38 -23.94 -23.96
C GLU A 7 -6.32 -23.31 -23.05
N ILE A 8 -6.49 -22.03 -22.67
CA ILE A 8 -5.62 -21.34 -21.70
C ILE A 8 -5.69 -22.04 -20.33
N ARG A 9 -6.90 -22.35 -19.84
CA ARG A 9 -7.11 -23.10 -18.59
C ARG A 9 -6.47 -24.48 -18.63
N THR A 10 -6.66 -25.22 -19.71
CA THR A 10 -6.11 -26.57 -19.89
C THR A 10 -4.59 -26.56 -19.97
N SER A 11 -4.01 -25.59 -20.69
CA SER A 11 -2.56 -25.40 -20.82
C SER A 11 -1.88 -25.14 -19.48
N ILE A 12 -2.48 -24.30 -18.62
CA ILE A 12 -1.93 -24.01 -17.29
C ILE A 12 -2.05 -25.20 -16.35
N ARG A 13 -3.16 -25.96 -16.42
CA ARG A 13 -3.37 -27.17 -15.61
C ARG A 13 -2.34 -28.26 -15.93
N GLN A 14 -1.94 -28.39 -17.19
CA GLN A 14 -0.99 -29.41 -17.63
C GLN A 14 0.48 -28.96 -17.50
N ALA A 15 0.73 -27.68 -17.25
CA ALA A 15 2.09 -27.15 -17.20
C ALA A 15 2.84 -27.57 -15.93
N LYS A 16 4.08 -28.04 -16.11
CA LYS A 16 5.01 -28.33 -15.01
C LYS A 16 5.35 -27.10 -14.17
N TYR A 17 5.32 -25.91 -14.79
CA TYR A 17 5.63 -24.62 -14.16
C TYR A 17 4.51 -23.59 -14.41
N PRO A 18 3.40 -23.65 -13.67
CA PRO A 18 2.20 -22.85 -13.96
C PRO A 18 2.43 -21.34 -13.87
N LYS A 19 3.36 -20.86 -13.03
CA LYS A 19 3.71 -19.43 -12.95
C LYS A 19 4.46 -18.94 -14.19
N LEU A 20 5.36 -19.75 -14.74
CA LEU A 20 6.10 -19.42 -15.96
C LEU A 20 5.19 -19.56 -17.19
N GLN A 21 4.35 -20.58 -17.21
CA GLN A 21 3.36 -20.80 -18.27
C GLN A 21 2.42 -19.61 -18.44
N ARG A 22 1.99 -18.98 -17.35
CA ARG A 22 1.15 -17.77 -17.40
C ARG A 22 1.83 -16.59 -18.09
N LYS A 23 3.15 -16.42 -17.91
CA LYS A 23 3.91 -15.37 -18.61
C LYS A 23 4.02 -15.67 -20.10
N ILE A 24 4.32 -16.91 -20.44
CA ILE A 24 4.39 -17.36 -21.84
C ILE A 24 3.03 -17.20 -22.53
N LEU A 25 1.93 -17.56 -21.85
CA LEU A 25 0.58 -17.39 -22.38
C LEU A 25 0.18 -15.92 -22.51
N ALA A 26 0.64 -15.05 -21.62
CA ALA A 26 0.45 -13.60 -21.73
C ALA A 26 1.14 -13.05 -23.00
N ASP A 27 2.41 -13.44 -23.22
CA ASP A 27 3.18 -13.03 -24.39
C ASP A 27 2.55 -13.56 -25.70
N LEU A 28 2.09 -14.81 -25.72
CA LEU A 28 1.48 -15.44 -26.90
C LEU A 28 0.08 -14.88 -27.24
N ASN A 29 -0.66 -14.40 -26.24
CA ASN A 29 -2.00 -13.84 -26.44
C ASN A 29 -2.01 -12.30 -26.46
N VAL A 30 -0.82 -11.66 -26.45
CA VAL A 30 -0.64 -10.20 -26.43
C VAL A 30 -1.51 -9.55 -25.34
N CYS A 31 -1.54 -10.18 -24.16
CA CYS A 31 -2.34 -9.75 -23.03
C CYS A 31 -1.48 -9.69 -21.77
N ASP A 32 -1.94 -8.96 -20.75
CA ASP A 32 -1.24 -8.90 -19.48
C ASP A 32 -1.40 -10.21 -18.70
N VAL A 33 -0.41 -10.54 -17.85
CA VAL A 33 -0.46 -11.73 -16.98
C VAL A 33 -1.70 -11.71 -16.07
N SER A 34 -2.16 -10.53 -15.68
CA SER A 34 -3.40 -10.36 -14.89
C SER A 34 -4.65 -10.80 -15.64
N GLU A 35 -4.65 -10.70 -16.98
CA GLU A 35 -5.78 -11.14 -17.81
C GLU A 35 -5.81 -12.67 -17.90
N ILE A 36 -4.66 -13.31 -18.06
CA ILE A 36 -4.53 -14.77 -17.95
C ILE A 36 -4.97 -15.25 -16.55
N ASP A 37 -4.61 -14.52 -15.50
CA ASP A 37 -5.01 -14.84 -14.12
C ASP A 37 -6.53 -14.73 -13.87
N ARG A 38 -7.21 -13.80 -14.56
CA ARG A 38 -8.68 -13.69 -14.55
C ARG A 38 -9.33 -14.87 -15.26
N ILE A 39 -8.84 -15.21 -16.46
CA ILE A 39 -9.38 -16.31 -17.28
C ILE A 39 -9.31 -17.64 -16.50
N VAL A 40 -8.21 -17.87 -15.77
CA VAL A 40 -7.99 -19.09 -14.99
C VAL A 40 -8.74 -19.10 -13.65
N GLY A 41 -9.40 -17.99 -13.29
CA GLY A 41 -10.09 -17.84 -12.01
C GLY A 41 -9.13 -17.81 -10.81
N ALA A 42 -7.84 -17.59 -11.05
CA ALA A 42 -6.83 -17.44 -10.01
C ALA A 42 -6.98 -16.11 -9.26
N ILE A 43 -7.61 -15.12 -9.92
CA ILE A 43 -8.04 -13.85 -9.32
C ILE A 43 -9.57 -13.80 -9.40
N LYS A 44 -10.26 -13.79 -8.25
CA LYS A 44 -11.65 -13.31 -8.17
C LYS A 44 -11.62 -11.80 -8.40
N ASN A 45 -12.54 -11.28 -9.23
CA ASN A 45 -12.71 -9.87 -9.59
C ASN A 45 -12.18 -8.92 -8.49
N PRO A 46 -11.20 -8.04 -8.75
CA PRO A 46 -10.56 -7.31 -7.67
C PRO A 46 -11.61 -6.46 -6.94
N GLU A 47 -11.79 -6.73 -5.65
CA GLU A 47 -12.33 -5.74 -4.74
C GLU A 47 -11.59 -4.43 -4.96
N LYS A 48 -12.38 -3.33 -4.94
CA LYS A 48 -12.06 -1.92 -5.19
C LYS A 48 -10.56 -1.58 -5.16
N PRO A 49 -10.05 -0.81 -6.14
CA PRO A 49 -8.64 -0.43 -6.18
C PRO A 49 -8.23 0.14 -4.83
N LYS A 50 -7.15 -0.42 -4.25
CA LYS A 50 -6.58 0.10 -3.00
C LYS A 50 -6.36 1.59 -3.20
N ALA A 51 -6.92 2.41 -2.31
CA ALA A 51 -6.75 3.86 -2.37
C ALA A 51 -5.27 4.16 -2.57
N LYS A 52 -4.94 4.95 -3.61
CA LYS A 52 -3.58 5.44 -3.81
C LYS A 52 -3.13 6.04 -2.49
N THR A 53 -2.02 5.57 -1.93
CA THR A 53 -1.43 6.15 -0.72
C THR A 53 -1.08 7.59 -1.06
N VAL A 54 -1.99 8.53 -0.76
CA VAL A 54 -1.67 9.95 -0.84
C VAL A 54 -0.47 10.16 0.09
N PRO A 55 0.64 10.73 -0.39
CA PRO A 55 1.76 11.04 0.47
C PRO A 55 1.24 11.87 1.63
N ASN A 56 1.43 11.36 2.83
CA ASN A 56 1.05 12.04 4.05
C ASN A 56 2.02 13.22 4.20
N LEU A 57 1.70 14.32 3.54
CA LEU A 57 2.58 15.48 3.39
C LEU A 57 2.51 16.32 4.67
N LEU A 58 2.94 15.70 5.76
CA LEU A 58 3.25 16.41 6.98
C LEU A 58 4.33 17.45 6.66
N ASP A 59 4.02 18.72 6.90
CA ASP A 59 4.97 19.83 6.77
C ASP A 59 6.10 19.62 7.78
N LYS A 60 7.23 19.13 7.28
CA LYS A 60 8.37 18.71 8.11
C LYS A 60 9.01 19.88 8.84
N SER A 61 9.06 21.04 8.20
CA SER A 61 9.66 22.24 8.78
C SER A 61 8.82 22.71 9.96
N ARG A 62 7.50 22.78 9.77
CA ARG A 62 6.58 23.14 10.86
C ARG A 62 6.54 22.09 11.96
N ALA A 63 6.61 20.79 11.60
CA ALA A 63 6.68 19.71 12.58
C ALA A 63 7.94 19.79 13.47
N MET A 64 9.10 20.14 12.91
CA MET A 64 10.32 20.30 13.70
C MET A 64 10.18 21.43 14.73
N ILE A 65 9.65 22.60 14.31
CA ILE A 65 9.44 23.74 15.21
C ILE A 65 8.51 23.37 16.37
N LEU A 66 7.39 22.70 16.09
CA LEU A 66 6.44 22.28 17.13
C LEU A 66 7.06 21.25 18.07
N TYR A 67 7.89 20.34 17.54
CA TYR A 67 8.61 19.36 18.35
C TYR A 67 9.63 20.05 19.28
N GLU A 68 10.40 21.02 18.78
CA GLU A 68 11.36 21.79 19.58
C GLU A 68 10.68 22.63 20.67
N GLN A 69 9.45 23.08 20.43
CA GLN A 69 8.59 23.73 21.45
C GLN A 69 8.09 22.75 22.53
N GLY A 70 8.41 21.45 22.42
CA GLY A 70 8.02 20.43 23.39
C GLY A 70 6.58 19.94 23.23
N LEU A 71 5.93 20.16 22.08
CA LEU A 71 4.57 19.65 21.84
C LEU A 71 4.59 18.15 21.65
N SER A 72 3.54 17.49 22.14
CA SER A 72 3.34 16.04 21.98
C SER A 72 2.86 15.70 20.56
N ASP A 73 3.05 14.44 20.15
CA ASP A 73 2.58 13.93 18.86
C ASP A 73 1.07 14.18 18.63
N TYR A 74 0.27 14.24 19.70
CA TYR A 74 -1.15 14.60 19.65
C TYR A 74 -1.34 16.08 19.29
N ALA A 75 -0.70 16.99 20.03
CA ALA A 75 -0.84 18.42 19.81
C ALA A 75 -0.28 18.84 18.44
N MET A 76 0.83 18.22 18.02
CA MET A 76 1.40 18.42 16.69
C MET A 76 0.44 17.96 15.58
N ALA A 77 -0.28 16.85 15.79
CA ALA A 77 -1.24 16.33 14.80
C ALA A 77 -2.43 17.28 14.62
N GLU A 78 -2.97 17.82 15.71
CA GLU A 78 -4.05 18.82 15.68
C GLU A 78 -3.59 20.10 14.97
N GLU A 79 -2.40 20.62 15.32
CA GLU A 79 -1.86 21.86 14.76
C GLU A 79 -1.55 21.73 13.26
N LEU A 80 -1.01 20.58 12.83
CA LEU A 80 -0.67 20.31 11.43
C LEU A 80 -1.86 19.77 10.62
N LYS A 81 -3.01 19.50 11.26
CA LYS A 81 -4.20 18.88 10.65
C LYS A 81 -3.89 17.56 9.93
N VAL A 82 -3.02 16.75 10.53
CA VAL A 82 -2.62 15.43 10.02
C VAL A 82 -2.95 14.35 11.04
N SER A 83 -2.96 13.08 10.64
CA SER A 83 -3.19 12.01 11.60
C SER A 83 -2.02 11.88 12.58
N ARG A 84 -2.31 11.48 13.83
CA ARG A 84 -1.31 11.16 14.86
C ARG A 84 -0.27 10.15 14.38
N SER A 85 -0.71 9.16 13.60
CA SER A 85 0.18 8.18 12.98
C SER A 85 1.19 8.84 12.05
N SER A 86 0.81 9.88 11.29
CA SER A 86 1.74 10.65 10.43
C SER A 86 2.88 11.26 11.24
N VAL A 87 2.55 11.92 12.35
CA VAL A 87 3.53 12.56 13.24
C VAL A 87 4.41 11.51 13.90
N LEU A 88 3.83 10.41 14.39
CA LEU A 88 4.58 9.29 14.98
C LEU A 88 5.63 8.72 14.00
N HIS A 89 5.23 8.44 12.75
CA HIS A 89 6.13 7.92 11.73
C HIS A 89 7.21 8.95 11.34
N TRP A 90 6.84 10.22 11.22
CA TRP A 90 7.80 11.31 10.99
C TRP A 90 8.82 11.38 12.14
N ARG A 91 8.37 11.40 13.39
CA ARG A 91 9.21 11.43 14.59
C ARG A 91 10.20 10.26 14.62
N ASN A 92 9.68 9.03 14.42
CA ASN A 92 10.50 7.82 14.39
C ASN A 92 11.55 7.85 13.25
N ARG A 93 11.17 8.32 12.05
CA ARG A 93 12.11 8.44 10.91
C ARG A 93 13.22 9.46 11.16
N ASN A 94 12.98 10.46 12.01
CA ASN A 94 13.97 11.46 12.40
C ASN A 94 14.70 11.09 13.71
N GLY A 95 14.45 9.91 14.29
CA GLY A 95 15.12 9.48 15.53
C GLY A 95 14.74 10.28 16.78
N LEU A 96 13.62 11.01 16.72
CA LEU A 96 13.19 11.92 17.79
C LEU A 96 12.45 11.15 18.90
N ILE A 97 12.59 11.55 20.16
CA ILE A 97 11.95 10.92 21.32
C ILE A 97 10.55 11.53 21.51
N PRO A 98 9.50 10.78 21.88
CA PRO A 98 8.19 11.37 22.11
C PRO A 98 8.22 12.44 23.21
N ASN A 99 7.68 13.63 22.91
CA ASN A 99 7.35 14.65 23.90
C ASN A 99 6.04 14.28 24.62
N CYS A 100 6.01 13.12 25.29
CA CYS A 100 4.85 12.75 26.09
C CYS A 100 4.91 13.49 27.43
N LYS A 101 3.99 14.45 27.65
CA LYS A 101 3.73 14.89 29.02
C LYS A 101 3.13 13.70 29.77
N LYS A 102 3.86 13.16 30.75
CA LYS A 102 3.35 12.11 31.64
C LYS A 102 2.12 12.66 32.36
N GLY A 103 0.95 12.11 32.06
CA GLY A 103 -0.26 12.30 32.87
C GLY A 103 -1.25 13.31 32.29
N GLY A 104 -2.33 12.76 31.76
CA GLY A 104 -3.54 13.48 31.39
C GLY A 104 -4.59 12.47 30.97
N LYS A 105 -5.04 11.62 31.90
CA LYS A 105 -6.35 10.99 31.75
C LYS A 105 -7.34 12.14 31.74
N THR A 106 -7.81 12.55 30.56
CA THR A 106 -9.05 13.31 30.46
C THR A 106 -10.20 12.43 31.00
N PRO A 107 -11.11 13.00 31.81
CA PRO A 107 -12.19 12.27 32.48
C PRO A 107 -13.14 11.55 31.51
#